data_AF-A0A0U5MEU4-F1
#
_entry.id   AF-A0A0U5MEU4-F1
#
_cell.length_a   1.000
_cell.length_b   1.000
_cell.length_c   1.000
_cell.angle_alpha   90.00
_cell.angle_beta   90.00
_cell.angle_gamma   90.00
#
_symmetry.space_group_name_H-M   'P 1'
#
loop_
_entity.id
_entity.type
_entity.pdbx_description
1 polymer ?
#
loop_
_entity_poly.entity_id
_entity_poly.type
_entity_poly.pdbx_seq_one_letter_code
_entity_poly.pdbx_strand_id
1 'polypeptide(L)'
;MMRTLAACLLCAVLLSSPVAARQQVAGPAGAAPPAPAGREHLANTRALPLSRLLGLCGEVKRMFALERELGTRPPTRDDIQVVSNATKCLAATAAIFETIRAMEPLYGERVVCIPSGVRDQDLLEGMLQWLEERDRQGGDDIFRLAAPRAFIIYIRQAYPCGAGQ
;
A
#
# COMPACT_ATOMS: atom_id res chain seq x y z
N MET A 1 -7.45 31.83 41.07
CA MET A 1 -6.73 31.49 39.82
C MET A 1 -7.65 30.64 38.95
N MET A 2 -8.39 31.29 38.05
CA MET A 2 -9.34 30.70 37.10
C MET A 2 -8.65 30.59 35.74
N ARG A 3 -8.38 29.38 35.24
CA ARG A 3 -7.97 29.14 33.83
C ARG A 3 -7.94 27.64 33.47
N THR A 4 -9.06 26.92 33.63
CA THR A 4 -9.09 25.49 33.21
C THR A 4 -10.45 24.96 32.77
N LEU A 5 -11.39 25.82 32.37
CA LEU A 5 -12.74 25.37 31.94
C LEU A 5 -13.20 25.89 30.56
N ALA A 6 -12.33 26.56 29.80
CA ALA A 6 -12.70 27.15 28.51
C ALA A 6 -12.48 26.24 27.29
N ALA A 7 -11.85 25.07 27.43
CA ALA A 7 -11.50 24.21 26.28
C ALA A 7 -12.56 23.15 25.95
N CYS A 8 -13.43 22.74 26.89
CA CYS A 8 -14.42 21.68 26.65
C CYS A 8 -15.73 22.17 25.99
N LEU A 9 -15.99 23.47 25.94
CA LEU A 9 -17.25 24.01 25.39
C LEU A 9 -17.20 24.33 23.89
N LEU A 10 -16.03 24.22 23.23
CA LEU A 10 -15.89 24.47 21.79
C LEU A 10 -16.10 23.21 20.92
N CYS A 11 -16.10 22.01 21.50
CA CYS A 11 -16.34 20.77 20.75
C CYS A 11 -17.82 20.36 20.65
N ALA A 12 -18.72 20.99 21.42
CA ALA A 12 -20.13 20.59 21.47
C ALA A 12 -21.02 21.35 20.46
N VAL A 13 -20.53 22.42 19.82
CA VAL A 13 -21.33 23.27 18.90
C VAL A 13 -21.25 22.80 17.43
N LEU A 14 -20.36 21.86 17.11
CA LEU A 14 -20.24 21.33 15.73
C LEU A 14 -21.03 20.03 15.48
N LEU A 15 -21.77 19.54 16.47
CA LEU A 15 -22.59 18.32 16.35
C LEU A 15 -24.10 18.60 16.28
N SER A 16 -24.50 19.86 16.09
CA SER A 16 -25.90 20.27 15.98
C SER A 16 -26.26 20.59 14.53
N SER A 17 -26.61 19.54 13.77
CA SER A 17 -27.66 19.41 12.72
C SER A 17 -28.02 20.62 11.81
N PRO A 18 -28.36 20.42 10.51
CA PRO A 18 -29.33 19.39 10.13
C PRO A 18 -29.10 18.66 8.79
N VAL A 19 -29.66 17.45 8.79
CA VAL A 19 -30.35 16.79 7.67
C VAL A 19 -30.96 17.83 6.72
N ALA A 20 -30.43 17.90 5.50
CA ALA A 20 -31.07 18.57 4.37
C ALA A 20 -31.19 17.57 3.21
N ALA A 21 -32.31 16.87 3.22
CA ALA A 21 -33.08 16.36 2.09
C ALA A 21 -32.33 16.08 0.77
N ARG A 22 -32.03 14.79 0.53
CA ARG A 22 -32.19 14.24 -0.82
C ARG A 22 -33.56 13.58 -0.88
N GLN A 23 -34.54 14.32 -1.42
CA GLN A 23 -35.74 13.69 -1.98
C GLN A 23 -35.29 12.84 -3.17
N GLN A 24 -35.12 11.53 -2.94
CA GLN A 24 -35.17 10.57 -4.03
C GLN A 24 -36.64 10.20 -4.20
N VAL A 25 -37.27 10.84 -5.19
CA VAL A 25 -38.52 10.34 -5.77
C VAL A 25 -38.28 8.91 -6.21
N ALA A 26 -39.00 7.98 -5.61
CA ALA A 26 -38.99 6.57 -5.98
C ALA A 26 -39.61 6.42 -7.38
N GLY A 27 -38.75 6.23 -8.38
CA GLY A 27 -39.12 5.63 -9.67
C GLY A 27 -39.01 4.10 -9.57
N PRO A 28 -39.80 3.32 -10.32
CA PRO A 28 -39.95 1.90 -10.11
C PRO A 28 -38.64 1.13 -10.32
N ALA A 29 -38.43 0.16 -9.44
CA ALA A 29 -37.29 -0.73 -9.36
C ALA A 29 -37.03 -1.47 -10.68
N GLY A 30 -35.82 -1.33 -11.22
CA GLY A 30 -35.44 -2.07 -12.43
C GLY A 30 -34.14 -1.62 -13.07
N ALA A 31 -33.03 -1.56 -12.32
CA ALA A 31 -31.67 -1.68 -12.87
C ALA A 31 -30.68 -1.70 -11.71
N ALA A 32 -29.92 -2.78 -11.55
CA ALA A 32 -28.71 -2.75 -10.73
C ALA A 32 -27.75 -1.74 -11.38
N PRO A 33 -27.26 -0.72 -10.66
CA PRO A 33 -26.33 0.24 -11.24
C PRO A 33 -24.99 -0.46 -11.49
N PRO A 34 -24.30 -0.21 -12.62
CA PRO A 34 -22.94 -0.67 -12.82
C PRO A 34 -22.05 -0.05 -11.74
N ALA A 35 -21.13 -0.85 -11.18
CA ALA A 35 -20.18 -0.38 -10.19
C ALA A 35 -19.46 0.88 -10.71
N PRO A 36 -19.29 1.94 -9.89
CA PRO A 36 -18.81 3.21 -10.39
C PRO A 36 -17.32 3.13 -10.76
N ALA A 37 -17.03 3.21 -12.05
CA ALA A 37 -15.69 3.31 -12.65
C ALA A 37 -14.82 4.50 -12.16
N GLY A 38 -15.35 5.35 -11.28
CA GLY A 38 -14.67 6.55 -10.76
C GLY A 38 -13.77 6.32 -9.54
N ARG A 39 -13.94 5.22 -8.78
CA ARG A 39 -13.15 4.98 -7.55
C ARG A 39 -11.74 4.48 -7.82
N GLU A 40 -11.55 3.63 -8.84
CA GLU A 40 -10.22 3.13 -9.24
C GLU A 40 -9.34 4.24 -9.83
N HIS A 41 -9.94 5.25 -10.47
CA HIS A 41 -9.19 6.33 -11.09
C HIS A 41 -8.43 7.19 -10.06
N LEU A 42 -9.00 7.41 -8.88
CA LEU A 42 -8.34 8.12 -7.77
C LEU A 42 -7.23 7.29 -7.11
N ALA A 43 -7.37 5.96 -7.08
CA ALA A 43 -6.32 5.06 -6.61
C ALA A 43 -5.12 5.05 -7.58
N ASN A 44 -5.38 5.06 -8.89
CA ASN A 44 -4.35 5.08 -9.92
C ASN A 44 -3.65 6.45 -10.08
N THR A 45 -4.33 7.58 -9.81
CA THR A 45 -3.72 8.93 -9.89
C THR A 45 -2.92 9.33 -8.65
N ARG A 46 -2.95 8.55 -7.56
CA ARG A 46 -2.20 8.81 -6.31
C ARG A 46 -1.21 7.72 -5.92
N ALA A 47 -1.09 6.66 -6.74
CA ALA A 47 -0.20 5.57 -6.42
C ALA A 47 1.26 6.05 -6.46
N LEU A 48 2.00 5.72 -5.42
CA LEU A 48 3.43 6.00 -5.33
C LEU A 48 4.15 5.31 -6.50
N PRO A 49 4.96 6.03 -7.30
CA PRO A 49 5.80 5.39 -8.31
C PRO A 49 6.71 4.34 -7.66
N LEU A 50 6.94 3.22 -8.36
CA LEU A 50 7.80 2.14 -7.87
C LEU A 50 9.19 2.67 -7.51
N SER A 51 9.78 3.53 -8.34
CA SER A 51 11.08 4.16 -8.07
C SER A 51 11.15 4.86 -6.71
N ARG A 52 10.08 5.54 -6.29
CA ARG A 52 10.02 6.20 -4.98
C ARG A 52 9.89 5.20 -3.83
N LEU A 53 9.16 4.11 -4.02
CA LEU A 53 9.13 3.01 -3.05
C LEU A 53 10.52 2.38 -2.90
N LEU A 54 11.21 2.11 -4.02
CA LEU A 54 12.54 1.52 -4.01
C LEU A 54 13.58 2.41 -3.32
N GLY A 55 13.49 3.73 -3.51
CA GLY A 55 14.31 4.68 -2.76
C GLY A 55 14.12 4.58 -1.23
N LEU A 56 12.92 4.25 -0.76
CA LEU A 56 12.68 3.96 0.66
C LEU A 56 13.22 2.58 1.06
N CYS A 57 13.06 1.59 0.19
CA CYS A 57 13.49 0.22 0.44
C CYS A 57 15.01 0.04 0.47
N GLY A 58 15.78 0.93 -0.17
CA GLY A 58 17.24 0.97 -0.06
C GLY A 58 17.74 1.15 1.38
N GLU A 59 16.92 1.72 2.27
CA GLU A 59 17.25 1.92 3.68
C GLU A 59 17.01 0.67 4.55
N VAL A 60 16.32 -0.37 4.05
CA VAL A 60 16.00 -1.58 4.83
C VAL A 60 17.28 -2.32 5.25
N LYS A 61 18.25 -2.44 4.35
CA LYS A 61 19.54 -3.06 4.66
C LYS A 61 20.32 -2.26 5.72
N ARG A 62 20.27 -0.93 5.64
CA ARG A 62 20.90 -0.03 6.62
C ARG A 62 20.20 -0.13 7.98
N MET A 63 18.88 -0.26 8.01
CA MET A 63 18.11 -0.48 9.24
C MET A 63 18.54 -1.77 9.96
N PHE A 64 18.69 -2.89 9.25
CA PHE A 64 19.16 -4.14 9.88
C PHE A 64 20.59 -4.07 10.42
N ALA A 65 21.46 -3.31 9.77
CA ALA A 65 22.80 -3.05 10.30
C ALA A 65 22.72 -2.19 11.58
N LEU A 66 21.90 -1.14 11.55
CA LEU A 66 21.67 -0.23 12.67
C LEU A 66 21.08 -0.93 13.89
N GLU A 67 20.19 -1.91 13.72
CA GLU A 67 19.62 -2.69 14.84
C GLU A 67 20.70 -3.30 15.75
N ARG A 68 21.85 -3.68 15.20
CA ARG A 68 22.98 -4.21 15.98
C ARG A 68 23.73 -3.15 16.77
N GLU A 69 23.61 -1.89 16.38
CA GLU A 69 24.23 -0.74 17.05
C GLU A 69 23.29 -0.07 18.06
N LEU A 70 21.99 -0.38 18.04
CA LEU A 70 21.02 0.18 18.98
C LEU A 70 21.44 -0.11 20.43
N GLY A 71 21.48 0.94 21.25
CA GLY A 71 21.87 0.86 22.66
C GLY A 71 23.39 0.95 22.91
N THR A 72 24.23 0.89 21.88
CA THR A 72 25.69 1.11 22.01
C THR A 72 26.08 2.59 21.97
N ARG A 73 25.24 3.42 21.33
CA ARG A 73 25.37 4.88 21.23
C ARG A 73 23.99 5.54 21.15
N PRO A 74 23.86 6.83 21.49
CA PRO A 74 22.63 7.57 21.22
C PRO A 74 22.28 7.59 19.72
N PRO A 75 20.99 7.50 19.35
CA PRO A 75 20.58 7.59 17.96
C PRO A 75 20.81 9.00 17.41
N THR A 76 21.34 9.06 16.20
CA THR A 76 21.52 10.28 15.41
C THR A 76 20.27 10.56 14.58
N ARG A 77 20.19 11.76 14.01
CA ARG A 77 19.12 12.12 13.07
C ARG A 77 19.10 11.22 11.84
N ASP A 78 20.28 10.79 11.37
CA ASP A 78 20.39 9.87 10.22
C ASP A 78 19.82 8.50 10.57
N ASP A 79 20.14 7.95 11.74
CA ASP A 79 19.61 6.67 12.21
C ASP A 79 18.07 6.68 12.23
N ILE A 80 17.47 7.75 12.75
CA ILE A 80 16.00 7.92 12.78
C ILE A 80 15.43 7.98 11.36
N GLN A 81 16.11 8.65 10.42
CA GLN A 81 15.67 8.75 9.04
C GLN A 81 15.73 7.39 8.32
N VAL A 82 16.80 6.62 8.54
CA VAL A 82 16.97 5.25 8.04
C VAL A 82 15.82 4.37 8.53
N VAL A 83 15.56 4.33 9.84
CA VAL A 83 14.46 3.55 10.43
C VAL A 83 13.12 3.99 9.85
N SER A 84 12.87 5.30 9.76
CA SER A 84 11.62 5.84 9.22
C SER A 84 11.38 5.42 7.78
N ASN A 85 12.39 5.53 6.91
CA ASN A 85 12.28 5.18 5.50
C ASN A 85 12.13 3.67 5.30
N ALA A 86 12.92 2.86 6.01
CA ALA A 86 12.83 1.42 5.97
C ALA A 86 11.45 0.92 6.44
N THR A 87 10.92 1.47 7.54
CA THR A 87 9.59 1.12 8.05
C THR A 87 8.49 1.51 7.06
N LYS A 88 8.60 2.68 6.40
CA LYS A 88 7.65 3.08 5.35
C LYS A 88 7.66 2.11 4.18
N CYS A 89 8.84 1.64 3.75
CA CYS A 89 8.93 0.62 2.71
C CYS A 89 8.21 -0.66 3.15
N LEU A 90 8.59 -1.22 4.30
CA LEU A 90 8.04 -2.48 4.81
C LEU A 90 6.52 -2.42 4.99
N ALA A 91 6.01 -1.32 5.55
CA ALA A 91 4.57 -1.12 5.71
C ALA A 91 3.85 -1.00 4.36
N ALA A 92 4.42 -0.27 3.40
CA ALA A 92 3.84 -0.14 2.06
C ALA A 92 3.84 -1.48 1.31
N THR A 93 4.93 -2.25 1.37
CA THR A 93 5.03 -3.55 0.71
C THR A 93 4.06 -4.56 1.32
N ALA A 94 3.95 -4.61 2.65
CA ALA A 94 3.02 -5.49 3.35
C ALA A 94 1.57 -5.15 2.98
N ALA A 95 1.20 -3.86 3.00
CA ALA A 95 -0.14 -3.42 2.62
C ALA A 95 -0.49 -3.77 1.17
N ILE A 96 0.48 -3.69 0.25
CA ILE A 96 0.28 -4.11 -1.15
C ILE A 96 0.03 -5.62 -1.23
N PHE A 97 0.85 -6.45 -0.57
CA PHE A 97 0.67 -7.90 -0.59
C PHE A 97 -0.66 -8.32 0.05
N GLU A 98 -1.02 -7.74 1.19
CA GLU A 98 -2.31 -7.98 1.84
C GLU A 98 -3.48 -7.61 0.91
N THR A 99 -3.42 -6.44 0.28
CA THR A 99 -4.46 -5.99 -0.67
C THR A 99 -4.57 -6.94 -1.86
N ILE A 100 -3.44 -7.36 -2.43
CA ILE A 100 -3.42 -8.31 -3.55
C ILE A 100 -4.07 -9.64 -3.16
N ARG A 101 -3.75 -10.19 -1.98
CA ARG A 101 -4.36 -11.42 -1.48
C ARG A 101 -5.85 -11.26 -1.18
N ALA A 102 -6.27 -10.13 -0.61
CA ALA A 102 -7.67 -9.87 -0.30
C ALA A 102 -8.54 -9.69 -1.56
N MET A 103 -7.96 -9.16 -2.65
CA MET A 103 -8.68 -8.99 -3.92
C MET A 103 -8.76 -10.26 -4.77
N GLU A 104 -7.86 -11.23 -4.57
CA GLU A 104 -7.82 -12.49 -5.34
C GLU A 104 -9.17 -13.22 -5.45
N PRO A 105 -9.98 -13.40 -4.38
CA PRO A 105 -11.28 -14.08 -4.49
C PRO A 105 -12.40 -13.21 -5.08
N LEU A 106 -12.21 -11.88 -5.17
CA LEU A 106 -13.25 -10.94 -5.62
C LEU A 106 -13.32 -10.79 -7.14
N TYR A 107 -12.23 -11.11 -7.84
CA TYR A 107 -12.16 -11.07 -9.29
C TYR A 107 -12.16 -12.51 -9.81
N GLY A 108 -13.19 -12.87 -10.59
CA GLY A 108 -13.38 -14.24 -11.10
C GLY A 108 -12.24 -14.76 -11.99
N GLU A 109 -11.35 -13.89 -12.45
CA GLU A 109 -10.03 -14.24 -12.97
C GLU A 109 -9.01 -14.03 -11.85
N ARG A 110 -8.38 -15.10 -11.35
CA ARG A 110 -7.33 -15.00 -10.33
C ARG A 110 -6.25 -14.03 -10.81
N VAL A 111 -6.24 -12.83 -10.22
CA VAL A 111 -5.26 -11.79 -10.59
C VAL A 111 -3.84 -12.28 -10.30
N VAL A 112 -3.67 -13.12 -9.27
CA VAL A 112 -2.42 -13.77 -8.87
C VAL A 112 -2.72 -15.13 -8.23
N CYS A 113 -1.74 -16.03 -8.14
CA CYS A 113 -1.87 -17.34 -7.49
C CYS A 113 -0.75 -17.59 -6.46
N ILE A 114 -0.70 -16.77 -5.41
CA ILE A 114 0.31 -16.92 -4.34
C ILE A 114 -0.07 -18.14 -3.47
N PRO A 115 0.77 -19.20 -3.38
CA PRO A 115 0.48 -20.35 -2.53
C PRO A 115 0.31 -19.97 -1.06
N SER A 116 -0.55 -20.71 -0.34
CA SER A 116 -0.66 -20.58 1.11
C SER A 116 0.68 -20.94 1.78
N GLY A 117 1.17 -20.08 2.66
CA GLY A 117 2.43 -20.26 3.37
C GLY A 117 3.62 -19.46 2.83
N VAL A 118 3.51 -18.81 1.66
CA VAL A 118 4.54 -17.86 1.20
C VAL A 118 4.50 -16.60 2.07
N ARG A 119 5.63 -16.28 2.70
CA ARG A 119 5.76 -15.12 3.59
C ARG A 119 5.99 -13.84 2.79
N ASP A 120 5.52 -12.72 3.32
CA ASP A 120 5.69 -11.40 2.70
C ASP A 120 7.17 -11.02 2.54
N GLN A 121 8.02 -11.49 3.45
CA GLN A 121 9.46 -11.29 3.37
C GLN A 121 10.05 -11.98 2.13
N ASP A 122 9.67 -13.23 1.87
CA ASP A 122 10.18 -14.00 0.73
C ASP A 122 9.70 -13.39 -0.60
N LEU A 123 8.45 -12.89 -0.63
CA LEU A 123 7.91 -12.15 -1.77
C LEU A 123 8.67 -10.84 -2.01
N LEU A 124 8.94 -10.08 -0.96
CA LEU A 124 9.65 -8.82 -1.07
C LEU A 124 11.09 -9.04 -1.55
N GLU A 125 11.80 -10.01 -0.97
CA GLU A 125 13.17 -10.34 -1.36
C GLU A 125 13.26 -10.76 -2.82
N GLY A 126 12.42 -11.71 -3.25
CA GLY A 126 12.40 -12.14 -4.65
C GLY A 126 11.97 -11.04 -5.61
N MET A 127 11.07 -10.14 -5.20
CA MET A 127 10.68 -8.99 -6.01
C MET A 127 11.82 -7.98 -6.16
N LEU A 128 12.56 -7.69 -5.09
CA LEU A 128 13.71 -6.79 -5.17
C LEU A 128 14.79 -7.37 -6.08
N GLN A 129 15.09 -8.66 -5.96
CA GLN A 129 16.01 -9.35 -6.87
C GLN A 129 15.54 -9.30 -8.33
N TRP A 130 14.25 -9.50 -8.58
CA TRP A 130 13.67 -9.38 -9.91
C TRP A 130 13.80 -7.96 -10.47
N LEU A 131 13.58 -6.93 -9.65
CA LEU A 131 13.74 -5.53 -10.06
C LEU A 131 15.20 -5.19 -10.37
N GLU A 132 16.16 -5.66 -9.57
CA GLU A 132 17.60 -5.51 -9.85
C GLU A 132 18.01 -6.16 -11.19
N GLU A 133 17.47 -7.33 -11.50
CA GLU A 133 17.68 -7.97 -12.79
C GLU A 133 17.11 -7.13 -13.95
N ARG A 134 15.90 -6.60 -13.77
CA ARG A 134 15.24 -5.77 -14.79
C ARG A 134 15.99 -4.46 -15.04
N ASP A 135 16.53 -3.83 -14.00
CA ASP A 135 17.38 -2.65 -14.10
C ASP A 135 18.63 -2.95 -14.94
N ARG A 136 19.33 -4.05 -14.63
CA ARG A 136 20.53 -4.47 -15.37
C ARG A 136 20.27 -4.75 -16.85
N GLN A 137 19.06 -5.20 -17.17
CA GLN A 137 18.61 -5.48 -18.54
C GLN A 137 18.08 -4.24 -19.27
N GLY A 138 18.09 -3.06 -18.65
CA GLY A 138 17.57 -1.81 -19.24
C GLY A 138 16.04 -1.76 -19.32
N GLY A 139 15.34 -2.49 -18.44
CA GLY A 139 13.89 -2.59 -18.38
C GLY A 139 13.20 -1.40 -17.69
N ASP A 140 13.53 -0.16 -18.07
CA ASP A 140 13.16 1.06 -17.35
C ASP A 140 11.64 1.27 -17.16
N ASP A 141 10.83 0.71 -18.06
CA ASP A 141 9.38 0.88 -18.05
C ASP A 141 8.71 0.36 -16.78
N ILE A 142 9.30 -0.67 -16.14
CA ILE A 142 8.74 -1.22 -14.90
C ILE A 142 8.82 -0.21 -13.75
N PHE A 143 9.87 0.61 -13.70
CA PHE A 143 10.11 1.58 -12.63
C PHE A 143 9.20 2.82 -12.70
N ARG A 144 8.56 3.03 -13.87
CA ARG A 144 7.55 4.07 -14.08
C ARG A 144 6.16 3.64 -13.64
N LEU A 145 5.93 2.35 -13.39
CA LEU A 145 4.64 1.85 -12.94
C LEU A 145 4.37 2.24 -11.47
N ALA A 146 3.08 2.28 -11.15
CA ALA A 146 2.63 2.24 -9.76
C ALA A 146 3.10 0.95 -9.09
N ALA A 147 3.55 1.03 -7.84
CA ALA A 147 4.06 -0.13 -7.10
C ALA A 147 3.12 -1.35 -7.13
N PRO A 148 1.80 -1.25 -6.85
CA PRO A 148 0.91 -2.42 -6.90
C PRO A 148 0.91 -3.14 -8.25
N ARG A 149 1.01 -2.39 -9.35
CA ARG A 149 1.01 -2.96 -10.70
C ARG A 149 2.30 -3.72 -10.99
N ALA A 150 3.44 -3.19 -10.59
CA ALA A 150 4.72 -3.90 -10.70
C ALA A 150 4.73 -5.18 -9.86
N PHE A 151 4.15 -5.15 -8.66
CA PHE A 151 4.05 -6.32 -7.78
C PHE A 151 3.19 -7.41 -8.41
N ILE A 152 2.03 -7.06 -8.99
CA ILE A 152 1.17 -8.03 -9.69
C ILE A 152 1.93 -8.68 -10.86
N ILE A 153 2.69 -7.90 -11.64
CA ILE A 153 3.50 -8.44 -12.75
C ILE A 153 4.52 -9.46 -12.22
N TYR A 154 5.28 -9.08 -11.18
CA TYR A 154 6.24 -9.98 -10.55
C TYR A 154 5.57 -11.27 -10.05
N ILE A 155 4.49 -11.15 -9.29
CA ILE A 155 3.81 -12.29 -8.68
C ILE A 155 3.27 -13.25 -9.75
N ARG A 156 2.71 -12.74 -10.86
CA ARG A 156 2.25 -13.60 -11.97
C ARG A 156 3.38 -14.39 -12.62
N GLN A 157 4.57 -13.80 -12.68
CA GLN A 157 5.75 -14.46 -13.22
C GLN A 157 6.33 -15.49 -12.25
N ALA A 158 6.39 -15.15 -10.96
CA ALA A 158 6.94 -16.02 -9.91
C ALA A 158 6.00 -17.18 -9.54
N TYR A 159 4.69 -16.93 -9.59
CA TYR A 159 3.64 -17.87 -9.20
C TYR A 159 2.53 -17.91 -10.27
N PRO A 160 2.80 -18.52 -11.44
CA PRO A 160 1.82 -18.63 -12.50
C PRO A 160 0.63 -19.46 -12.06
N CYS A 161 -0.58 -18.96 -12.33
CA CYS A 161 -1.80 -19.73 -12.13
C CYS A 161 -1.83 -20.91 -13.10
N GLY A 162 -1.76 -22.14 -12.59
CA GLY A 162 -1.95 -23.34 -13.41
C GLY A 162 -3.39 -23.42 -13.92
N ALA A 163 -3.58 -23.89 -15.15
CA ALA A 163 -4.90 -24.22 -15.69
C ALA A 163 -5.44 -25.47 -14.95
N GLY A 164 -6.12 -25.30 -13.81
CA GLY A 164 -6.80 -26.41 -13.13
C GLY A 164 -6.79 -26.42 -11.59
N GLN A 165 -6.38 -25.34 -10.92
CA GLN A 165 -6.74 -25.12 -9.51
C GLN A 165 -7.91 -24.17 -9.40
#